data_AF-A0A0F7CJH6-F1
#
_entry.id   AF-A0A0F7CJH6-F1
#
_cell.length_a   1.000
_cell.length_b   1.000
_cell.length_c   1.000
_cell.angle_alpha   90.00
_cell.angle_beta   90.00
_cell.angle_gamma   90.00
#
_symmetry.space_group_name_H-M   'P 1'
#
loop_
_entity.id
_entity.type
_entity.pdbx_description
1 polymer ?
#
loop_
_entity_poly.entity_id
_entity_poly.type
_entity_poly.pdbx_seq_one_letter_code
_entity_poly.pdbx_strand_id
1 'polypeptide(L)'
;MRIKPNYKDMGLSTCMGQHLRKEVERQLIKDLNNYNSYLDDLRFDWSESCIEGKCLKYLDGLVENFSGIMIFNKEDRLVADGWMDFIYLKEKDRFVVYWDFLDIYIDGKEFNVKTNSGVPEHINDLSEE
;
A
#
# COMPACT_ATOMS: atom_id res chain seq x y z
N MET A 1 20.06 -0.43 -9.53
CA MET A 1 20.63 -0.39 -8.15
C MET A 1 20.06 -1.57 -7.39
N ARG A 2 20.83 -2.28 -6.56
CA ARG A 2 20.26 -3.33 -5.69
C ARG A 2 19.81 -2.67 -4.40
N ILE A 3 18.53 -2.33 -4.30
CA ILE A 3 17.93 -1.81 -3.07
C ILE A 3 17.88 -2.96 -2.07
N LYS A 4 18.31 -2.70 -0.84
CA LYS A 4 18.27 -3.67 0.26
C LYS A 4 17.09 -3.31 1.16
N PRO A 5 16.15 -4.23 1.40
CA PRO A 5 14.98 -3.95 2.22
C PRO A 5 15.33 -3.76 3.70
N ASN A 6 14.52 -2.96 4.39
CA ASN A 6 14.55 -2.71 5.82
C ASN A 6 13.19 -3.03 6.46
N TYR A 7 13.01 -4.29 6.87
CA TYR A 7 11.77 -4.77 7.50
C TYR A 7 11.62 -4.41 8.99
N LYS A 8 12.55 -3.62 9.55
CA LYS A 8 12.56 -3.30 10.98
C LYS A 8 12.18 -1.85 11.24
N ASP A 9 12.72 -0.95 10.42
CA ASP A 9 12.36 0.45 10.49
C ASP A 9 10.98 0.64 9.84
N MET A 10 10.11 1.31 10.57
CA MET A 10 8.74 1.55 10.15
C MET A 10 8.55 2.98 9.63
N GLY A 11 9.60 3.81 9.60
CA GLY A 11 9.49 5.19 9.12
C GLY A 11 8.37 5.96 9.83
N LEU A 12 7.63 6.78 9.08
CA LEU A 12 6.47 7.50 9.65
C LEU A 12 5.22 6.62 9.79
N SER A 13 5.23 5.38 9.29
CA SER A 13 4.13 4.43 9.47
C SER A 13 3.99 3.89 10.90
N THR A 14 4.87 4.26 11.84
CA THR A 14 4.80 3.81 13.26
C THR A 14 3.49 4.16 13.96
N CYS A 15 2.70 5.10 13.43
CA CYS A 15 1.39 5.46 13.96
C CYS A 15 0.33 4.35 13.75
N MET A 16 0.58 3.40 12.83
CA MET A 16 -0.26 2.23 12.66
C MET A 16 -0.02 1.21 13.77
N GLY A 17 -1.11 0.84 14.44
CA GLY A 17 -1.16 -0.34 15.31
C GLY A 17 -0.93 -1.64 14.53
N GLN A 18 -0.67 -2.74 15.25
CA GLN A 18 -0.33 -4.01 14.62
C GLN A 18 -1.50 -4.57 13.79
N HIS A 19 -2.73 -4.47 14.29
CA HIS A 19 -3.91 -4.97 13.57
C HIS A 19 -4.23 -4.09 12.36
N LEU A 20 -4.13 -2.77 12.52
CA LEU A 20 -4.30 -1.81 11.43
C LEU A 20 -3.27 -2.04 10.31
N ARG A 21 -1.98 -2.17 10.64
CA ARG A 21 -0.92 -2.43 9.64
C ARG A 21 -1.19 -3.71 8.86
N LYS A 22 -1.54 -4.79 9.57
CA LYS A 22 -1.85 -6.08 8.92
C LYS A 22 -3.03 -5.96 7.95
N GLU A 23 -4.04 -5.17 8.30
CA GLU A 23 -5.18 -4.93 7.43
C GLU A 23 -4.83 -4.08 6.21
N VAL A 24 -4.06 -3.00 6.41
CA VAL A 24 -3.51 -2.15 5.33
C VAL A 24 -2.70 -2.99 4.35
N GLU A 25 -1.73 -3.76 4.82
CA GLU A 25 -0.88 -4.63 3.98
C GLU A 25 -1.71 -5.67 3.22
N ARG A 26 -2.71 -6.28 3.87
CA ARG A 26 -3.61 -7.25 3.23
C ARG A 26 -4.40 -6.60 2.07
N GLN A 27 -4.92 -5.40 2.28
CA GLN A 27 -5.67 -4.67 1.26
C GLN A 27 -4.75 -4.22 0.11
N LEU A 28 -3.57 -3.69 0.42
CA LEU A 28 -2.59 -3.26 -0.58
C LEU A 28 -2.07 -4.44 -1.44
N ILE A 29 -1.88 -5.63 -0.88
CA ILE A 29 -1.56 -6.84 -1.68
C ILE A 29 -2.74 -7.20 -2.59
N LYS A 30 -3.97 -7.15 -2.07
CA LYS A 30 -5.16 -7.43 -2.88
C LYS A 30 -5.27 -6.43 -4.03
N ASP A 31 -5.02 -5.16 -3.76
CA ASP A 31 -5.05 -4.08 -4.74
C ASP A 31 -3.95 -4.24 -5.79
N LEU A 32 -2.71 -4.49 -5.36
CA LEU A 32 -1.55 -4.74 -6.20
C LEU A 32 -1.79 -5.87 -7.22
N ASN A 33 -2.48 -6.94 -6.78
CA ASN A 33 -2.79 -8.08 -7.64
C ASN A 33 -3.74 -7.77 -8.81
N ASN A 34 -4.39 -6.60 -8.83
CA ASN A 34 -5.14 -6.14 -10.00
C ASN A 34 -4.23 -5.58 -11.11
N TYR A 35 -2.99 -5.20 -10.78
CA TYR A 35 -2.02 -4.63 -11.73
C TYR A 35 -1.06 -5.69 -12.27
N ASN A 36 -0.61 -6.60 -11.40
CA ASN A 36 0.20 -7.75 -11.78
C ASN A 36 -0.01 -8.88 -10.78
N SER A 37 -0.14 -10.12 -11.25
CA SER A 37 -0.37 -11.27 -10.36
C SER A 37 0.93 -11.71 -9.69
N TYR A 38 0.99 -11.61 -8.37
CA TYR A 38 2.10 -12.11 -7.56
C TYR A 38 1.67 -13.40 -6.85
N LEU A 39 2.42 -14.49 -7.06
CA LEU A 39 2.18 -15.79 -6.43
C LEU A 39 3.07 -16.05 -5.20
N ASP A 40 4.09 -15.23 -5.01
CA ASP A 40 5.06 -15.36 -3.93
C ASP A 40 4.64 -14.53 -2.70
N ASP A 41 5.19 -14.89 -1.54
CA ASP A 41 5.07 -14.09 -0.33
C ASP A 41 5.72 -12.71 -0.54
N LEU A 42 4.90 -11.67 -0.34
CA LEU A 42 5.30 -10.27 -0.43
C LEU A 42 5.59 -9.71 0.96
N ARG A 43 6.60 -8.83 1.04
CA ARG A 43 7.00 -8.15 2.27
C ARG A 43 7.09 -6.65 2.05
N PHE A 44 6.50 -5.90 2.96
CA PHE A 44 6.53 -4.44 2.94
C PHE A 44 7.78 -3.92 3.63
N ASP A 45 8.36 -2.91 3.01
CA ASP A 45 9.36 -2.03 3.60
C ASP A 45 8.72 -0.64 3.75
N TRP A 46 8.57 -0.25 5.02
CA TRP A 46 7.97 1.03 5.41
C TRP A 46 9.03 2.05 5.85
N SER A 47 10.32 1.73 5.74
CA SER A 47 11.39 2.54 6.34
C SER A 47 11.45 3.95 5.77
N GLU A 48 11.14 4.10 4.48
CA GLU A 48 11.08 5.39 3.78
C GLU A 48 9.66 5.97 3.74
N SER A 49 8.72 5.44 4.53
CA SER A 49 7.34 5.91 4.52
C SER A 49 7.22 7.34 5.02
N CYS A 50 6.54 8.19 4.23
CA CYS A 50 6.28 9.59 4.57
C CYS A 50 4.77 9.86 4.66
N ILE A 51 4.35 10.77 5.55
CA ILE A 51 2.94 11.17 5.73
C ILE A 51 2.61 12.29 4.75
N GLU A 52 1.54 12.10 3.99
CA GLU A 52 1.11 13.04 2.94
C GLU A 52 -0.15 13.86 3.33
N GLY A 53 -0.58 13.80 4.61
CA GLY A 53 -1.50 14.77 5.21
C GLY A 53 -2.96 14.35 5.46
N LYS A 54 -3.28 13.04 5.57
CA LYS A 54 -4.65 12.56 5.80
C LYS A 54 -4.75 11.55 6.94
N CYS A 55 -5.35 11.92 8.08
CA CYS A 55 -5.40 11.06 9.27
C CYS A 55 -6.77 10.42 9.53
N LEU A 56 -6.80 9.14 9.90
CA LEU A 56 -7.99 8.46 10.44
C LEU A 56 -7.60 7.52 11.58
N LYS A 57 -8.39 7.52 12.66
CA LYS A 57 -8.31 6.47 13.69
C LYS A 57 -9.12 5.26 13.27
N TYR A 58 -8.48 4.10 13.15
CA TYR A 58 -9.12 2.84 12.78
C TYR A 58 -8.45 1.66 13.51
N LEU A 59 -9.23 0.67 13.92
CA LEU A 59 -8.79 -0.47 14.73
C LEU A 59 -7.96 -0.02 15.95
N ASP A 60 -6.68 -0.39 16.00
CA ASP A 60 -5.75 -0.20 17.11
C ASP A 60 -4.74 0.94 16.88
N GLY A 61 -4.94 1.81 15.89
CA GLY A 61 -4.02 2.92 15.62
C GLY A 61 -4.57 4.05 14.75
N LEU A 62 -3.64 4.79 14.15
CA LEU A 62 -3.91 5.83 13.15
C LEU A 62 -3.40 5.34 11.79
N VAL A 63 -4.14 5.64 10.73
CA VAL A 63 -3.69 5.51 9.35
C VAL A 63 -3.54 6.89 8.75
N GLU A 64 -2.44 7.09 8.03
CA GLU A 64 -2.19 8.25 7.19
C GLU A 64 -2.16 7.83 5.72
N ASN A 65 -2.26 8.75 4.77
CA ASN A 65 -1.79 8.48 3.40
C ASN A 65 -0.25 8.45 3.42
N PHE A 66 0.34 7.36 2.90
CA PHE A 66 1.77 7.14 2.98
C PHE A 66 2.39 7.09 1.59
N SER A 67 3.50 7.79 1.36
CA SER A 67 4.36 7.61 0.19
C SER A 67 5.58 6.74 0.53
N GLY A 68 6.34 6.32 -0.48
CA GLY A 68 7.63 5.64 -0.27
C GLY A 68 7.50 4.22 0.28
N ILE A 69 6.44 3.51 -0.10
CA ILE A 69 6.18 2.15 0.34
C ILE A 69 6.73 1.18 -0.68
N MET A 70 7.72 0.40 -0.28
CA MET A 70 8.35 -0.58 -1.16
C MET A 70 7.88 -1.99 -0.83
N ILE A 71 7.75 -2.83 -1.85
CA ILE A 71 7.37 -4.24 -1.71
C ILE A 71 8.43 -5.12 -2.32
N PHE A 72 8.79 -6.16 -1.58
CA PHE A 72 9.81 -7.12 -1.96
C PHE A 72 9.24 -8.54 -2.01
N ASN A 73 9.73 -9.34 -2.94
CA ASN A 73 9.44 -10.78 -2.99
C ASN A 73 10.30 -11.56 -1.97
N LYS A 74 10.16 -12.88 -1.94
CA LYS A 74 10.93 -13.78 -1.04
C LYS A 74 12.44 -13.78 -1.25
N GLU A 75 12.93 -13.37 -2.43
CA GLU A 75 14.36 -13.22 -2.73
C GLU A 75 14.91 -11.80 -2.43
N ASP A 76 14.16 -10.98 -1.70
CA ASP A 76 14.49 -9.56 -1.42
C ASP A 76 14.66 -8.73 -2.72
N ARG A 77 13.92 -9.06 -3.78
CA ARG A 77 13.87 -8.24 -5.00
C ARG A 77 12.69 -7.29 -4.92
N LEU A 78 12.95 -6.01 -5.21
CA LEU A 78 11.90 -4.99 -5.31
C LEU A 78 10.93 -5.39 -6.43
N VAL A 79 9.64 -5.39 -6.12
CA VAL A 79 8.56 -5.74 -7.07
C VAL A 79 7.54 -4.62 -7.24
N ALA A 80 7.43 -3.72 -6.28
CA ALA A 80 6.61 -2.51 -6.38
C ALA A 80 7.14 -1.39 -5.48
N ASP A 81 6.88 -0.16 -5.88
CA ASP A 81 7.08 1.07 -5.11
C ASP A 81 5.87 1.97 -5.36
N GLY A 82 5.36 2.64 -4.33
CA GLY A 82 4.25 3.57 -4.53
C GLY A 82 3.76 4.24 -3.27
N TRP A 83 2.63 4.92 -3.44
CA TRP A 83 1.92 5.63 -2.40
C TRP A 83 0.65 4.85 -2.06
N MET A 84 0.15 4.95 -0.85
CA MET A 84 -1.19 4.49 -0.51
C MET A 84 -2.06 5.65 -0.07
N ASP A 85 -3.32 5.56 -0.47
CA ASP A 85 -4.42 6.36 0.06
C ASP A 85 -5.54 5.42 0.52
N PHE A 86 -6.52 5.98 1.21
CA PHE A 86 -7.61 5.21 1.79
C PHE A 86 -8.93 5.98 1.74
N ILE A 87 -10.03 5.28 1.84
CA ILE A 87 -11.36 5.85 2.03
C ILE A 87 -12.02 5.18 3.23
N TYR A 88 -12.84 5.94 3.95
CA TYR A 88 -13.65 5.42 5.03
C TYR A 88 -15.10 5.84 4.85
N LEU A 89 -15.93 4.88 4.45
CA LEU A 89 -17.36 5.05 4.26
C LEU A 89 -18.06 4.81 5.60
N LYS A 90 -18.20 5.88 6.38
CA LYS A 90 -18.74 5.83 7.75
C LYS A 90 -20.12 5.15 7.83
N GLU A 91 -20.99 5.38 6.86
CA GLU A 91 -22.34 4.82 6.84
C GLU A 91 -22.35 3.29 6.68
N LYS A 92 -21.33 2.74 6.01
CA LYS A 92 -21.16 1.30 5.78
C LYS A 92 -20.12 0.66 6.72
N ASP A 93 -19.54 1.44 7.64
CA ASP A 93 -18.38 1.08 8.46
C ASP A 93 -17.27 0.39 7.64
N ARG A 94 -16.97 0.95 6.46
CA ARG A 94 -16.11 0.31 5.48
C ARG A 94 -14.83 1.12 5.26
N PHE A 95 -13.71 0.49 5.58
CA PHE A 95 -12.37 1.02 5.35
C PHE A 95 -11.72 0.34 4.13
N VAL A 96 -11.31 1.13 3.14
CA VAL A 96 -10.65 0.64 1.92
C VAL A 96 -9.32 1.35 1.73
N VAL A 97 -8.27 0.59 1.47
CA VAL A 97 -6.91 1.08 1.18
C VAL A 97 -6.53 0.65 -0.23
N TYR A 98 -5.87 1.53 -0.96
CA TYR A 98 -5.47 1.31 -2.35
C TYR A 98 -4.17 2.05 -2.67
N TRP A 99 -3.52 1.63 -3.75
CA TRP A 99 -2.34 2.29 -4.27
C TRP A 99 -2.69 3.58 -5.00
N ASP A 100 -1.85 4.59 -4.84
CA ASP A 100 -1.68 5.76 -5.67
C ASP A 100 -0.23 5.79 -6.17
N PHE A 101 0.02 6.37 -7.36
CA PHE A 101 1.37 6.51 -7.92
C PHE A 101 2.21 5.20 -7.81
N LEU A 102 1.73 4.14 -8.46
CA LEU A 102 2.29 2.79 -8.35
C LEU A 102 3.19 2.43 -9.53
N ASP A 103 4.42 2.07 -9.20
CA ASP A 103 5.38 1.42 -10.09
C ASP A 103 5.53 -0.05 -9.72
N ILE A 104 5.59 -0.92 -10.73
CA ILE A 104 5.93 -2.33 -10.57
C ILE A 104 7.21 -2.68 -11.31
N TYR A 105 7.92 -3.68 -10.81
CA TYR A 105 9.20 -4.12 -11.35
C TYR A 105 9.10 -5.57 -11.80
N ILE A 106 9.23 -5.81 -13.12
CA ILE A 106 9.22 -7.14 -13.74
C ILE A 106 10.57 -7.35 -14.42
N ASP A 107 11.29 -8.39 -14.02
CA ASP A 107 12.66 -8.67 -14.49
C ASP A 107 13.61 -7.47 -14.39
N GLY A 108 13.42 -6.65 -13.36
CA GLY A 108 14.21 -5.44 -13.10
C GLY A 108 13.86 -4.24 -13.99
N LYS A 109 12.85 -4.36 -14.86
CA LYS A 109 12.28 -3.25 -15.63
C LYS A 109 11.09 -2.65 -14.88
N GLU A 110 11.06 -1.34 -14.80
CA GLU A 110 9.99 -0.55 -14.20
C GLU A 110 8.81 -0.36 -15.16
N PHE A 111 7.60 -0.44 -14.61
CA PHE A 111 6.34 -0.18 -15.30
C PHE A 111 5.46 0.68 -14.39
N ASN A 112 5.14 1.88 -14.86
CA ASN A 112 4.23 2.79 -14.18
C ASN A 112 2.78 2.32 -14.44
N VAL A 113 2.17 1.65 -13.47
CA VAL A 113 0.85 1.01 -13.65
C VAL A 113 -0.30 1.85 -13.10
N LYS A 114 -0.01 2.82 -12.23
CA LYS A 114 -0.95 3.86 -11.82
C LYS A 114 -0.23 5.18 -11.66
N THR A 115 -0.45 6.11 -12.58
CA THR A 115 0.27 7.40 -12.61
C THR A 115 -0.49 8.55 -11.95
N ASN A 116 -1.73 8.34 -11.53
CA ASN A 116 -2.60 9.38 -10.99
C ASN A 116 -3.15 8.97 -9.62
N SER A 117 -3.34 9.96 -8.76
CA SER A 117 -4.05 9.80 -7.49
C SER A 117 -5.53 9.51 -7.69
N GLY A 118 -6.14 8.85 -6.70
CA GLY A 118 -7.58 8.65 -6.60
C GLY A 118 -7.98 7.18 -6.77
N VAL A 119 -9.23 6.88 -6.40
CA VAL A 119 -9.71 5.50 -6.28
C VAL A 119 -9.61 4.76 -7.61
N PRO A 120 -8.92 3.60 -7.67
CA PRO A 120 -8.82 2.77 -8.87
C PRO A 120 -10.18 2.26 -9.38
N GLU A 121 -10.32 2.10 -10.71
CA GLU A 121 -11.56 1.64 -11.35
C GLU A 121 -12.03 0.26 -10.87
N HIS A 122 -11.13 -0.64 -10.50
CA HIS A 122 -11.52 -1.97 -9.99
C HIS A 122 -12.07 -1.92 -8.56
N ILE A 123 -12.00 -0.78 -7.87
CA ILE A 123 -12.67 -0.53 -6.60
C ILE A 123 -14.05 0.08 -6.89
N ASN A 124 -14.93 -0.75 -7.45
CA ASN A 124 -16.27 -0.36 -7.91
C ASN A 124 -17.31 -0.20 -6.79
N ASP A 125 -16.95 -0.44 -5.53
CA ASP A 125 -17.91 -0.51 -4.42
C ASP A 125 -18.25 0.84 -3.77
N LEU A 126 -17.94 1.94 -4.45
CA LEU A 126 -18.27 3.29 -3.98
C LEU A 126 -19.67 3.75 -4.35
N SER A 127 -20.33 3.10 -5.32
CA SER A 127 -21.72 3.37 -5.66
C SER A 127 -22.69 2.71 -4.67
N GLU A 128 -23.75 3.44 -4.35
CA GLU A 128 -24.92 3.01 -3.58
C GLU A 128 -25.56 1.74 -4.19
N GLU A 129 -26.05 0.83 -3.34
CA GLU A 129 -27.12 -0.08 -3.75
C GLU A 129 -28.44 0.71 -3.76
#